data_AF-A0A137NS65-F1
#
_entry.id   AF-A0A137NS65-F1
#
_cell.length_a   1.000
_cell.length_b   1.000
_cell.length_c   1.000
_cell.angle_alpha   90.00
_cell.angle_beta   90.00
_cell.angle_gamma   90.00
#
_symmetry.space_group_name_H-M   'P 1'
#
loop_
_entity.id
_entity.type
_entity.pdbx_description
1 polymer ?
#
loop_
_entity_poly.entity_id
_entity_poly.type
_entity_poly.pdbx_seq_one_letter_code
_entity_poly.pdbx_strand_id
1 'polypeptide(L)' 'QENPYKCTFCPKSFKLKNTLIRHMRNHTGQKPYKCKACNKSFVRKDILEGH' A
#
# COMPACT_ATOMS: atom_id res chain seq x y z
N GLN A 1 -0.71 0.88 -23.46
CA GLN A 1 -1.15 0.48 -22.10
C GLN A 1 -1.17 1.72 -21.23
N GLU A 2 -2.35 2.29 -21.01
CA GLU A 2 -2.49 3.54 -20.26
C GLU A 2 -2.43 3.23 -18.75
N ASN A 3 -1.60 3.98 -18.01
CA ASN A 3 -1.57 3.95 -16.55
C ASN A 3 -2.17 5.28 -16.03
N PRO A 4 -3.50 5.43 -16.02
CA PRO A 4 -4.13 6.72 -15.71
C PRO A 4 -3.90 7.17 -14.26
N TYR A 5 -3.59 6.23 -13.36
CA TYR A 5 -3.43 6.53 -11.93
C TYR A 5 -1.96 6.82 -11.61
N LYS A 6 -1.61 8.11 -11.62
CA LYS A 6 -0.25 8.59 -11.33
C LYS A 6 -0.04 8.79 -9.83
N CYS A 7 1.13 8.42 -9.34
CA CYS A 7 1.56 8.77 -7.99
C CYS A 7 1.95 10.24 -7.92
N THR A 8 1.65 10.90 -6.79
CA THR A 8 2.00 12.30 -6.55
C THR A 8 3.38 12.47 -5.91
N PHE A 9 3.96 11.40 -5.35
CA PHE A 9 5.25 11.43 -4.66
C PHE A 9 6.41 10.87 -5.49
N CYS A 10 6.13 10.17 -6.58
CA CYS A 10 7.16 9.56 -7.44
C CYS A 10 6.63 9.39 -8.87
N PRO A 11 7.49 9.14 -9.88
CA PRO A 11 7.07 9.05 -11.28
C PRO A 11 6.28 7.76 -11.62
N LYS A 12 5.94 6.92 -10.64
CA LYS A 12 5.21 5.67 -10.87
C LYS A 12 3.75 5.93 -11.23
N SER A 13 3.24 5.13 -12.15
CA SER A 13 1.85 5.14 -12.58
C SER A 13 1.30 3.71 -12.61
N PHE A 14 0.00 3.58 -12.38
CA PHE A 14 -0.66 2.29 -12.20
C PHE A 14 -1.90 2.19 -13.10
N LYS A 15 -2.21 0.96 -13.52
CA LYS A 15 -3.41 0.64 -14.30
C LYS A 15 -4.69 0.75 -13.47
N LEU A 16 -4.60 0.50 -12.17
CA LEU A 16 -5.75 0.43 -11.26
C LEU A 16 -5.59 1.38 -10.07
N LYS A 17 -6.69 2.02 -9.68
CA LYS A 17 -6.75 2.94 -8.53
C LYS A 17 -6.38 2.27 -7.22
N ASN A 18 -6.83 1.03 -6.99
CA ASN A 18 -6.51 0.28 -5.77
C ASN A 18 -5.00 0.03 -5.61
N THR A 19 -4.30 -0.22 -6.71
CA THR A 19 -2.84 -0.40 -6.73
C THR A 19 -2.13 0.91 -6.41
N LEU A 20 -2.60 2.04 -6.95
CA LEU A 20 -2.10 3.37 -6.56
C LEU A 20 -2.33 3.62 -5.06
N ILE A 21 -3.55 3.44 -4.54
CA ILE A 21 -3.86 3.65 -3.12
C ILE A 21 -2.95 2.81 -2.22
N ARG A 22 -2.77 1.52 -2.57
CA ARG A 22 -1.85 0.63 -1.85
C ARG A 22 -0.41 1.12 -1.92
N HIS A 23 0.02 1.61 -3.09
CA HIS A 23 1.34 2.18 -3.27
C HIS A 23 1.56 3.43 -2.39
N MET A 24 0.56 4.31 -2.28
CA MET A 24 0.62 5.53 -1.47
C MET A 24 0.88 5.28 0.02
N ARG A 25 0.53 4.09 0.53
CA ARG A 25 0.86 3.67 1.90
C ARG A 25 2.36 3.58 2.15
N ASN A 26 3.17 3.34 1.12
CA ASN A 26 4.63 3.33 1.25
C ASN A 26 5.22 4.74 1.41
N HIS A 27 4.57 5.76 0.86
CA HIS A 27 4.98 7.16 1.03
C HIS A 27 4.51 7.73 2.37
N THR A 28 3.26 7.46 2.73
CA THR A 28 2.65 7.99 3.96
C THR A 28 3.00 7.20 5.22
N GLY A 29 3.63 6.02 5.07
CA GLY A 29 3.90 5.12 6.19
C GLY A 29 2.65 4.50 6.82
N GLN A 30 1.47 4.66 6.21
CA GLN A 30 0.23 4.12 6.75
C GLN A 30 0.27 2.59 6.78
N LYS A 31 0.06 2.05 7.99
CA LYS A 31 0.05 0.62 8.26
C LYS A 31 -1.27 0.23 8.94
N PRO A 32 -2.38 0.13 8.17
CA PRO A 32 -3.71 -0.06 8.75
C PRO A 32 -3.92 -1.48 9.30
N TYR A 33 -3.07 -2.45 8.94
CA TYR A 33 -3.23 -3.84 9.37
C TYR A 33 -2.33 -4.09 10.58
N LYS A 34 -2.94 -4.31 11.74
CA LYS A 34 -2.20 -4.55 12.99
C LYS A 34 -2.37 -6.00 13.43
N CYS A 35 -1.26 -6.68 13.70
CA CYS A 35 -1.27 -7.97 14.38
C CYS A 35 -1.70 -7.76 15.84
N LYS A 36 -2.77 -8.43 16.27
CA LYS A 36 -3.27 -8.31 17.64
C LYS A 36 -2.38 -9.01 18.67
N ALA A 37 -1.60 -10.01 18.26
CA ALA A 37 -0.73 -10.77 19.16
C ALA A 37 0.57 -10.01 19.49
N CYS A 38 1.26 -9.48 18.48
CA CYS A 38 2.56 -8.83 18.65
C CYS A 38 2.54 -7.30 18.44
N ASN A 39 1.37 -6.72 18.18
CA ASN A 39 1.17 -5.28 17.92
C ASN A 39 1.91 -4.69 16.72
N LYS A 40 2.57 -5.51 15.89
CA LYS A 40 3.23 -5.05 14.65
C LYS A 40 2.19 -4.61 13.62
N SER A 41 2.49 -3.51 12.94
CA SER A 41 1.62 -2.94 11.90
C SER A 41 2.22 -3.14 10.50
N PHE A 42 1.37 -3.45 9.54
CA PHE A 42 1.71 -3.80 8.16
C PHE A 42 0.94 -2.93 7.16
N VAL A 43 1.56 -2.73 6.00
CA VAL A 43 1.01 -1.92 4.88
C VAL A 43 -0.07 -2.65 4.08
N ARG A 44 -0.07 -3.99 4.15
CA ARG A 44 -1.01 -4.86 3.41
C ARG A 44 -1.48 -6.04 4.27
N LYS A 45 -2.66 -6.57 3.94
CA LYS A 45 -3.27 -7.70 4.64
C LYS A 45 -2.51 -9.00 4.39
N ASP A 46 -2.10 -9.26 3.15
CA ASP A 46 -1.34 -10.45 2.78
C ASP A 46 0.00 -10.55 3.54
N ILE A 47 0.63 -9.40 3.82
CA ILE A 47 1.85 -9.35 4.64
C ILE A 47 1.54 -9.63 6.12
N LEU A 48 0.40 -9.21 6.64
CA LEU A 48 -0.03 -9.56 7.99
C LEU A 48 -0.39 -11.05 8.09
N GLU A 49 -1.03 -11.62 7.08
CA GLU A 49 -1.46 -13.03 7.09
C GLU A 49 -0.27 -14.01 7.08
N GLY A 50 0.85 -13.62 6.47
CA GLY A 50 2.09 -14.41 6.48
C GLY A 50 3.12 -14.01 7.54
N HIS A 51 2.77 -13.08 8.44
CA HIS A 51 3.66 -12.58 9.49
C HIS A 51 3.64 -13.47 10.74
#